data_AF-A0A0A0M537-F1
#
_entry.id   AF-A0A0A0M537-F1
#
_cell.length_a   1.000
_cell.length_b   1.000
_cell.length_c   1.000
_cell.angle_alpha   90.00
_cell.angle_beta   90.00
_cell.angle_gamma   90.00
#
_symmetry.space_group_name_H-M   'P 1'
#
loop_
_entity.id
_entity.type
_entity.pdbx_description
1 polymer ?
#
loop_
_entity_poly.entity_id
_entity_poly.type
_entity_poly.pdbx_seq_one_letter_code
_entity_poly.pdbx_strand_id
1 'polypeptide(L)'
;MDSTAPPDLLSVVPDGVFGPLASPNRRHYWRLLCRLFGEFFGPDAPLPPSTGLPRREITAALERYLLTDDPWEDAEGESPDTPLPVRAAGIYERLRAAGWLRQERIGAREMVSMTPVVARLLATLLEFSERGPAFLGAKVRSIELQLQQVVDGQAGGDTLDEAADQARQLLSHVSAIGVQVRDLMPELSRAESTAQFARQLFERYVGELFVGDYAELHRADHPLARRTAILAMARQLAESPLRERLLEWYRDRATHGDPDRAAQRLERSLRRLREIDRIDEFLARLDDDIRQANRRALAYLDYRLRAPDRLDALLRRA
;
A
#
# COMPACT_ATOMS: atom_id res chain seq x y z
N MET A 1 -0.78 19.21 -28.18
CA MET A 1 -1.59 17.98 -27.96
C MET A 1 -1.04 17.33 -26.71
N ASP A 2 -1.74 17.54 -25.59
CA ASP A 2 -1.36 17.05 -24.27
C ASP A 2 -1.41 15.52 -24.22
N SER A 3 -0.29 14.88 -23.89
CA SER A 3 -0.32 13.50 -23.44
C SER A 3 -0.58 13.50 -21.94
N THR A 4 -1.85 13.45 -21.57
CA THR A 4 -2.36 13.18 -20.21
C THR A 4 -2.29 11.68 -19.86
N ALA A 5 -1.43 10.91 -20.53
CA ALA A 5 -1.27 9.49 -20.25
C ALA A 5 -0.48 9.29 -18.95
N PRO A 6 -0.92 8.40 -18.05
CA PRO A 6 -0.12 8.02 -16.89
C PRO A 6 1.21 7.39 -17.35
N PRO A 7 2.30 7.54 -16.57
CA PRO A 7 3.57 6.89 -16.89
C PRO A 7 3.40 5.37 -16.94
N ASP A 8 4.05 4.73 -17.92
CA ASP A 8 3.98 3.29 -18.10
C ASP A 8 4.81 2.57 -17.01
N LEU A 9 4.15 1.69 -16.25
CA LEU A 9 4.81 0.88 -15.23
C LEU A 9 5.77 -0.14 -15.84
N LEU A 10 5.39 -0.76 -16.97
CA LEU A 10 6.15 -1.84 -17.59
C LEU A 10 7.40 -1.33 -18.31
N SER A 11 7.53 -0.01 -18.53
CA SER A 11 8.81 0.58 -18.94
C SER A 11 9.84 0.64 -17.80
N VAL A 12 9.42 0.42 -16.55
CA VAL A 12 10.26 0.55 -15.35
C VAL A 12 10.56 -0.81 -14.71
N VAL A 13 9.60 -1.74 -14.72
CA VAL A 13 9.73 -3.09 -14.14
C VAL A 13 9.76 -4.15 -15.26
N PRO A 14 10.32 -5.35 -15.04
CA PRO A 14 10.30 -6.41 -16.05
C PRO A 14 8.87 -6.81 -16.47
N ASP A 15 8.62 -6.98 -17.77
CA ASP A 15 7.31 -7.32 -18.34
C ASP A 15 6.64 -8.53 -17.66
N GLY A 16 7.44 -9.54 -17.31
CA GLY A 16 6.98 -10.79 -16.71
C GLY A 16 6.79 -10.75 -15.19
N VAL A 17 7.05 -9.62 -14.52
CA VAL A 17 7.17 -9.56 -13.04
C VAL A 17 5.91 -10.02 -12.33
N PHE A 18 4.71 -9.75 -12.89
CA PHE A 18 3.45 -10.18 -12.29
C PHE A 18 3.09 -11.65 -12.59
N GLY A 19 3.82 -12.34 -13.47
CA GLY A 19 3.51 -13.70 -13.92
C GLY A 19 3.33 -14.71 -12.77
N PRO A 20 4.28 -14.85 -11.82
CA PRO A 20 4.12 -15.72 -10.66
C PRO A 20 2.89 -15.36 -9.81
N LEU A 21 2.61 -14.06 -9.63
CA LEU A 21 1.48 -13.54 -8.83
C LEU A 21 0.13 -13.62 -9.56
N ALA A 22 0.13 -13.89 -10.86
CA ALA A 22 -1.08 -14.14 -11.66
C ALA A 22 -1.40 -15.63 -11.83
N SER A 23 -0.48 -16.52 -11.41
CA SER A 23 -0.59 -17.97 -11.59
C SER A 23 -1.58 -18.63 -10.60
N PRO A 24 -1.94 -19.92 -10.80
CA PRO A 24 -2.75 -20.68 -9.83
C PRO A 24 -2.13 -20.64 -8.41
N ASN A 25 -0.81 -20.87 -8.33
CA ASN A 25 -0.03 -20.86 -7.08
C ASN A 25 0.37 -19.46 -6.57
N ARG A 26 -0.31 -18.38 -7.01
CA ARG A 26 0.03 -16.98 -6.69
C ARG A 26 0.26 -16.68 -5.19
N ARG A 27 -0.53 -17.28 -4.31
CA ARG A 27 -0.42 -17.07 -2.85
C ARG A 27 0.87 -17.68 -2.29
N HIS A 28 1.29 -18.81 -2.83
CA HIS A 28 2.54 -19.44 -2.44
C HIS A 28 3.74 -18.68 -2.98
N TYR A 29 3.71 -18.25 -4.26
CA TYR A 29 4.76 -17.39 -4.80
C TYR A 29 4.90 -16.08 -4.01
N TRP A 30 3.79 -15.46 -3.60
CA TRP A 30 3.81 -14.29 -2.73
C TRP A 30 4.55 -14.58 -1.41
N ARG A 31 4.17 -15.65 -0.69
CA ARG A 31 4.84 -16.04 0.57
C ARG A 31 6.34 -16.28 0.38
N LEU A 32 6.73 -16.98 -0.69
CA LEU A 32 8.13 -17.24 -0.99
C LEU A 32 8.90 -15.95 -1.29
N LEU A 33 8.32 -15.03 -2.06
CA LEU A 33 8.91 -13.71 -2.33
C LEU A 33 9.10 -12.91 -1.03
N CYS A 34 8.10 -12.88 -0.14
CA CYS A 34 8.23 -12.20 1.15
C CYS A 34 9.34 -12.79 2.02
N ARG A 35 9.43 -14.13 2.11
CA ARG A 35 10.48 -14.81 2.88
C ARG A 35 11.87 -14.56 2.31
N LEU A 36 12.03 -14.71 0.99
CA LEU A 36 13.30 -14.42 0.31
C LEU A 36 13.71 -12.95 0.48
N PHE A 37 12.74 -12.03 0.39
CA PHE A 37 13.00 -10.61 0.60
C PHE A 37 13.47 -10.37 2.03
N GLY A 38 12.72 -10.82 3.04
CA GLY A 38 13.11 -10.65 4.44
C GLY A 38 14.47 -11.27 4.80
N GLU A 39 14.79 -12.45 4.26
CA GLU A 39 16.04 -13.16 4.58
C GLU A 39 17.27 -12.62 3.82
N PHE A 40 17.11 -12.17 2.56
CA PHE A 40 18.26 -11.91 1.68
C PHE A 40 18.32 -10.54 1.00
N PHE A 41 17.19 -9.87 0.77
CA PHE A 41 17.14 -8.70 -0.14
C PHE A 41 16.50 -7.45 0.47
N GLY A 42 15.86 -7.58 1.62
CA GLY A 42 15.13 -6.54 2.31
C GLY A 42 16.04 -5.66 3.17
N PRO A 43 15.49 -4.57 3.73
CA PRO A 43 16.25 -3.63 4.54
C PRO A 43 16.82 -4.26 5.83
N ASP A 44 16.11 -5.27 6.36
CA ASP A 44 16.51 -5.99 7.58
C ASP A 44 17.40 -7.21 7.29
N ALA A 45 17.64 -7.53 6.01
CA ALA A 45 18.51 -8.62 5.62
C ALA A 45 19.99 -8.24 5.86
N PRO A 46 20.87 -9.23 6.13
CA PRO A 46 22.30 -8.99 6.17
C PRO A 46 22.79 -8.32 4.89
N LEU A 47 23.74 -7.38 5.02
CA LEU A 47 24.29 -6.67 3.86
C LEU A 47 24.79 -7.69 2.82
N PRO A 48 24.19 -7.74 1.62
CA PRO A 48 24.57 -8.72 0.63
C PRO A 48 25.98 -8.43 0.10
N PRO A 49 26.75 -9.45 -0.31
CA PRO A 49 28.02 -9.25 -0.97
C PRO A 49 27.86 -8.37 -2.22
N SER A 50 28.87 -7.56 -2.54
CA SER A 50 28.85 -6.68 -3.73
C SER A 50 28.67 -7.43 -5.06
N THR A 51 28.94 -8.73 -5.05
CA THR A 51 28.81 -9.64 -6.20
C THR A 51 27.50 -10.43 -6.21
N GLY A 52 26.60 -10.20 -5.25
CA GLY A 52 25.36 -10.94 -5.05
C GLY A 52 25.54 -12.18 -4.15
N LEU A 53 24.48 -12.98 -4.04
CA LEU A 53 24.42 -14.19 -3.23
C LEU A 53 24.57 -15.45 -4.10
N PRO A 54 25.29 -16.50 -3.67
CA PRO A 54 25.41 -17.73 -4.43
C PRO A 54 24.03 -18.34 -4.76
N ARG A 55 23.79 -18.74 -6.02
CA ARG A 55 22.51 -19.38 -6.44
C ARG A 55 22.09 -20.55 -5.56
N ARG A 56 23.07 -21.36 -5.12
CA ARG A 56 22.83 -22.50 -4.21
C ARG A 56 22.19 -22.10 -2.89
N GLU A 57 22.49 -20.90 -2.39
CA GLU A 57 21.97 -20.39 -1.12
C GLU A 57 20.49 -20.04 -1.25
N ILE A 58 20.13 -19.34 -2.33
CA ILE A 58 18.74 -19.00 -2.67
C ILE A 58 17.91 -20.26 -2.93
N THR A 59 18.46 -21.22 -3.69
CA THR A 59 17.76 -22.47 -4.00
C THR A 59 17.56 -23.32 -2.74
N ALA A 60 18.56 -23.41 -1.86
CA ALA A 60 18.44 -24.09 -0.58
C ALA A 60 17.43 -23.42 0.35
N ALA A 61 17.32 -22.09 0.34
CA ALA A 61 16.30 -21.38 1.10
C ALA A 61 14.88 -21.69 0.58
N LEU A 62 14.69 -21.68 -0.73
CA LEU A 62 13.43 -22.10 -1.36
C LEU A 62 13.04 -23.53 -0.96
N GLU A 63 13.99 -24.47 -1.00
CA GLU A 63 13.76 -25.85 -0.56
C GLU A 63 13.33 -25.92 0.91
N ARG A 64 14.01 -25.18 1.81
CA ARG A 64 13.62 -25.08 3.23
C ARG A 64 12.20 -24.55 3.41
N TYR A 65 11.79 -23.54 2.63
CA TYR A 65 10.46 -22.96 2.77
C TYR A 65 9.36 -23.92 2.31
N LEU A 66 9.60 -24.69 1.25
CA LEU A 66 8.65 -25.66 0.73
C LEU A 66 8.30 -26.77 1.73
N LEU A 67 9.21 -27.13 2.65
CA LEU A 67 8.94 -28.10 3.72
C LEU A 67 7.75 -27.72 4.63
N THR A 68 7.37 -26.44 4.64
CA THR A 68 6.34 -25.89 5.54
C THR A 68 5.06 -25.44 4.83
N ASP A 69 5.01 -25.44 3.49
CA ASP A 69 3.98 -24.70 2.73
C ASP A 69 3.26 -25.57 1.66
N ASP A 70 3.16 -26.88 1.87
CA ASP A 70 2.46 -27.85 0.99
C ASP A 70 0.99 -28.05 1.43
N PRO A 71 -0.01 -28.17 0.52
CA PRO A 71 0.09 -28.52 -0.90
C PRO A 71 -0.06 -27.35 -1.89
N TRP A 72 0.69 -27.42 -3.00
CA TRP A 72 0.55 -26.55 -4.19
C TRP A 72 -0.42 -27.18 -5.21
N GLU A 73 -1.06 -26.35 -6.04
CA GLU A 73 -1.86 -26.84 -7.17
C GLU A 73 -0.96 -27.38 -8.29
N ASP A 74 -1.37 -28.50 -8.91
CA ASP A 74 -0.73 -29.05 -10.11
C ASP A 74 -0.85 -28.04 -11.26
N ALA A 75 0.22 -27.27 -11.48
CA ALA A 75 0.32 -26.30 -12.57
C ALA A 75 1.61 -26.56 -13.35
N GLU A 76 1.50 -26.62 -14.69
CA GLU A 76 2.59 -26.76 -15.69
C GLU A 76 3.97 -27.12 -15.12
N GLY A 77 4.16 -28.39 -14.74
CA GLY A 77 5.46 -28.95 -14.33
C GLY A 77 5.80 -28.95 -12.84
N GLU A 78 4.92 -28.44 -11.97
CA GLU A 78 5.09 -28.42 -10.51
C GLU A 78 4.11 -29.39 -9.81
N SER A 79 4.20 -30.70 -10.11
CA SER A 79 3.40 -31.67 -9.36
C SER A 79 3.92 -31.83 -7.93
N PRO A 80 3.07 -31.92 -6.89
CA PRO A 80 3.48 -32.15 -5.50
C PRO A 80 4.39 -33.37 -5.32
N ASP A 81 4.25 -34.39 -6.18
CA ASP A 81 5.05 -35.62 -6.20
C ASP A 81 6.50 -35.42 -6.71
N THR A 82 6.81 -34.22 -7.22
CA THR A 82 8.16 -33.87 -7.68
C THR A 82 9.10 -33.67 -6.48
N PRO A 83 10.34 -34.23 -6.50
CA PRO A 83 11.29 -34.03 -5.41
C PRO A 83 11.53 -32.55 -5.07
N LEU A 84 11.60 -32.22 -3.78
CA LEU A 84 11.74 -30.85 -3.29
C LEU A 84 12.91 -30.06 -3.93
N PRO A 85 14.12 -30.62 -4.13
CA PRO A 85 15.20 -29.89 -4.80
C PRO A 85 14.86 -29.49 -6.24
N VAL A 86 14.10 -30.33 -6.95
CA VAL A 86 13.67 -30.08 -8.33
C VAL A 86 12.59 -28.99 -8.35
N ARG A 87 11.63 -29.03 -7.41
CA ARG A 87 10.62 -27.97 -7.23
C ARG A 87 11.27 -26.63 -6.90
N ALA A 88 12.20 -26.59 -5.96
CA ALA A 88 12.92 -25.38 -5.58
C ALA A 88 13.71 -24.77 -6.75
N ALA A 89 14.36 -25.61 -7.56
CA ALA A 89 15.04 -25.17 -8.78
C ALA A 89 14.05 -24.63 -9.83
N GLY A 90 12.90 -25.27 -10.03
CA GLY A 90 11.85 -24.79 -10.94
C GLY A 90 11.29 -23.43 -10.54
N ILE A 91 10.99 -23.26 -9.25
CA ILE A 91 10.54 -21.98 -8.68
C ILE A 91 11.60 -20.89 -8.87
N TYR A 92 12.87 -21.22 -8.59
CA TYR A 92 13.98 -20.30 -8.81
C TYR A 92 14.02 -19.81 -10.27
N GLU A 93 13.97 -20.74 -11.24
CA GLU A 93 13.99 -20.39 -12.66
C GLU A 93 12.77 -19.56 -13.07
N ARG A 94 11.59 -19.84 -12.50
CA ARG A 94 10.38 -19.05 -12.75
C ARG A 94 10.50 -17.63 -12.22
N LEU A 95 11.00 -17.45 -11.00
CA LEU A 95 11.23 -16.12 -10.42
C LEU A 95 12.30 -15.35 -11.21
N ARG A 96 13.35 -16.03 -11.68
CA ARG A 96 14.38 -15.45 -12.56
C ARG A 96 13.81 -15.04 -13.92
N ALA A 97 13.03 -15.91 -14.57
CA ALA A 97 12.42 -15.64 -15.87
C ALA A 97 11.40 -14.50 -15.81
N ALA A 98 10.66 -14.38 -14.70
CA ALA A 98 9.76 -13.27 -14.42
C ALA A 98 10.49 -11.94 -14.08
N GLY A 99 11.79 -11.98 -13.82
CA GLY A 99 12.59 -10.80 -13.50
C GLY A 99 12.61 -10.42 -12.00
N TRP A 100 12.09 -11.26 -11.11
CA TRP A 100 12.23 -11.06 -9.65
C TRP A 100 13.68 -11.21 -9.19
N LEU A 101 14.42 -12.11 -9.84
CA LEU A 101 15.81 -12.40 -9.55
C LEU A 101 16.67 -12.19 -10.80
N ARG A 102 17.85 -11.59 -10.61
CA ARG A 102 18.89 -11.47 -11.62
C ARG A 102 20.00 -12.46 -11.31
N GLN A 103 20.40 -13.26 -12.29
CA GLN A 103 21.54 -14.16 -12.18
C GLN A 103 22.68 -13.66 -13.05
N GLU A 104 23.87 -13.54 -12.46
CA GLU A 104 25.10 -13.18 -13.15
C GLU A 104 26.18 -14.22 -12.86
N ARG A 105 27.04 -14.48 -13.84
CA ARG A 105 28.17 -15.39 -13.66
C ARG A 105 29.43 -14.60 -13.35
N ILE A 106 29.98 -14.80 -12.16
CA ILE A 106 31.23 -14.18 -11.72
C ILE A 106 32.27 -15.29 -11.56
N GLY A 107 33.16 -15.40 -12.56
CA GLY A 107 34.09 -16.52 -12.70
C GLY A 107 33.36 -17.84 -12.90
N ALA A 108 33.55 -18.77 -11.95
CA ALA A 108 32.91 -20.09 -11.95
C ALA A 108 31.61 -20.15 -11.10
N ARG A 109 31.19 -19.05 -10.49
CA ARG A 109 30.03 -19.01 -9.58
C ARG A 109 28.86 -18.27 -10.21
N GLU A 110 27.67 -18.82 -10.01
CA GLU A 110 26.41 -18.15 -10.32
C GLU A 110 25.96 -17.37 -9.08
N MET A 111 25.85 -16.06 -9.27
CA MET A 111 25.48 -15.12 -8.24
C MET A 111 24.11 -14.52 -8.55
N VAL A 112 23.33 -14.28 -7.51
CA VAL A 112 21.94 -13.87 -7.57
C VAL A 112 21.79 -12.54 -6.86
N SER A 113 21.04 -11.63 -7.48
CA SER A 113 20.67 -10.35 -6.90
C SER A 113 19.21 -10.04 -7.20
N MET A 114 18.64 -9.13 -6.43
CA MET A 114 17.38 -8.47 -6.76
C MET A 114 17.71 -7.05 -7.22
N THR A 115 17.17 -6.62 -8.35
CA THR A 115 17.45 -5.26 -8.84
C THR A 115 16.79 -4.22 -7.91
N PRO A 116 17.36 -3.00 -7.74
CA PRO A 116 16.79 -1.99 -6.85
C PRO A 116 15.33 -1.65 -7.16
N VAL A 117 14.95 -1.64 -8.45
CA VAL A 117 13.59 -1.34 -8.88
C VAL A 117 12.61 -2.44 -8.46
N VAL A 118 13.00 -3.71 -8.60
CA VAL A 118 12.19 -4.87 -8.19
C VAL A 118 12.10 -4.99 -6.67
N ALA A 119 13.20 -4.73 -5.95
CA ALA A 119 13.20 -4.67 -4.50
C ALA A 119 12.24 -3.59 -3.98
N ARG A 120 12.26 -2.40 -4.60
CA ARG A 120 11.32 -1.31 -4.28
C ARG A 120 9.88 -1.69 -4.58
N LEU A 121 9.61 -2.35 -5.72
CA LEU A 121 8.28 -2.86 -6.04
C LEU A 121 7.79 -3.82 -4.95
N LEU A 122 8.60 -4.81 -4.57
CA LEU A 122 8.23 -5.79 -3.55
C LEU A 122 7.99 -5.13 -2.19
N ALA A 123 8.85 -4.21 -1.77
CA ALA A 123 8.68 -3.44 -0.55
C ALA A 123 7.35 -2.67 -0.55
N THR A 124 7.00 -2.00 -1.65
CA THR A 124 5.71 -1.29 -1.79
C THR A 124 4.51 -2.24 -1.74
N LEU A 125 4.61 -3.43 -2.35
CA LEU A 125 3.56 -4.45 -2.25
C LEU A 125 3.42 -5.01 -0.83
N LEU A 126 4.53 -5.19 -0.13
CA LEU A 126 4.55 -5.70 1.24
C LEU A 126 3.93 -4.67 2.19
N GLU A 127 4.36 -3.41 2.09
CA GLU A 127 3.77 -2.29 2.83
C GLU A 127 2.26 -2.18 2.55
N PHE A 128 1.84 -2.36 1.28
CA PHE A 128 0.42 -2.38 0.93
C PHE A 128 -0.33 -3.50 1.67
N SER A 129 0.28 -4.69 1.83
CA SER A 129 -0.33 -5.83 2.54
C SER A 129 -0.30 -5.72 4.06
N GLU A 130 0.66 -4.98 4.62
CA GLU A 130 0.87 -4.82 6.06
C GLU A 130 0.15 -3.61 6.66
N ARG A 131 -0.42 -2.74 5.82
CA ARG A 131 -1.12 -1.52 6.26
C ARG A 131 -2.27 -1.86 7.21
N GLY A 132 -1.99 -1.67 8.49
CA GLY A 132 -2.97 -1.62 9.56
C GLY A 132 -3.72 -0.28 9.60
N PRO A 133 -4.48 -0.03 10.67
CA PRO A 133 -5.29 1.16 10.85
C PRO A 133 -4.44 2.44 10.72
N ALA A 134 -4.71 3.28 9.73
CA ALA A 134 -3.96 4.53 9.57
C ALA A 134 -4.35 5.56 10.62
N PHE A 135 -3.37 6.32 11.09
CA PHE A 135 -3.58 7.51 11.92
C PHE A 135 -3.59 8.75 11.04
N LEU A 136 -4.77 9.29 10.75
CA LEU A 136 -4.93 10.45 9.86
C LEU A 136 -4.38 11.72 10.51
N GLY A 137 -4.54 11.87 11.83
CA GLY A 137 -4.05 12.97 12.64
C GLY A 137 -2.54 13.15 12.57
N ALA A 138 -1.79 12.07 12.71
CA ALA A 138 -0.33 12.09 12.62
C ALA A 138 0.15 12.53 11.23
N LYS A 139 -0.51 12.07 10.16
CA LYS A 139 -0.17 12.46 8.78
C LYS A 139 -0.42 13.94 8.51
N VAL A 140 -1.54 14.49 8.95
CA VAL A 140 -1.83 15.93 8.77
C VAL A 140 -0.86 16.80 9.57
N ARG A 141 -0.51 16.38 10.80
CA ARG A 141 0.51 17.07 11.58
C ARG A 141 1.89 17.05 10.91
N SER A 142 2.26 15.92 10.30
CA SER A 142 3.51 15.81 9.53
C SER A 142 3.54 16.81 8.37
N ILE A 143 2.45 16.89 7.59
CA ILE A 143 2.33 17.85 6.48
C ILE A 143 2.44 19.29 6.99
N GLU A 144 1.74 19.63 8.07
CA GLU A 144 1.82 20.96 8.68
C GLU A 144 3.26 21.32 9.09
N LEU A 145 3.94 20.42 9.80
CA LEU A 145 5.32 20.65 10.26
C LEU A 145 6.30 20.81 9.09
N GLN A 146 6.16 20.02 8.04
CA GLN A 146 6.98 20.14 6.84
C GLN A 146 6.75 21.49 6.14
N LEU A 147 5.50 21.93 6.00
CA LEU A 147 5.20 23.24 5.43
C LEU A 147 5.73 24.39 6.29
N GLN A 148 5.65 24.26 7.62
CA GLN A 148 6.20 25.25 8.54
C GLN A 148 7.71 25.42 8.32
N GLN A 149 8.47 24.32 8.19
CA GLN A 149 9.90 24.37 7.88
C GLN A 149 10.20 25.06 6.54
N VAL A 150 9.37 24.83 5.52
CA VAL A 150 9.51 25.47 4.21
C VAL A 150 9.19 26.96 4.28
N VAL A 151 8.15 27.36 5.02
CA VAL A 151 7.79 28.76 5.25
C VAL A 151 8.93 29.48 5.99
N ASP A 152 9.41 28.88 7.08
CA ASP A 152 10.50 29.42 7.91
C ASP A 152 11.86 29.45 7.20
N GLY A 153 11.97 28.85 6.00
CA GLY A 153 13.20 28.82 5.21
C GLY A 153 14.24 27.83 5.72
N GLN A 154 13.84 26.91 6.59
CA GLN A 154 14.67 25.82 7.08
C GLN A 154 14.70 24.63 6.12
N ALA A 155 13.75 24.57 5.18
CA ALA A 155 13.61 23.52 4.18
C ALA A 155 13.30 24.07 2.77
N GLY A 156 13.50 23.22 1.75
CA GLY A 156 13.42 23.59 0.34
C GLY A 156 12.24 22.97 -0.42
N GLY A 157 12.37 22.94 -1.75
CA GLY A 157 11.32 22.40 -2.63
C GLY A 157 11.12 20.88 -2.52
N ASP A 158 12.14 20.12 -2.08
CA ASP A 158 12.03 18.69 -1.78
C ASP A 158 11.06 18.42 -0.63
N THR A 159 11.14 19.17 0.47
CA THR A 159 10.20 19.06 1.59
C THR A 159 8.80 19.52 1.21
N LEU A 160 8.68 20.53 0.33
CA LEU A 160 7.39 20.94 -0.23
C LEU A 160 6.76 19.84 -1.10
N ASP A 161 7.56 19.19 -1.95
CA ASP A 161 7.13 18.07 -2.78
C ASP A 161 6.65 16.88 -1.93
N GLU A 162 7.40 16.53 -0.87
CA GLU A 162 7.03 15.48 0.08
C GLU A 162 5.71 15.80 0.79
N ALA A 163 5.56 17.02 1.31
CA ALA A 163 4.32 17.46 1.95
C ALA A 163 3.11 17.38 0.99
N ALA A 164 3.32 17.75 -0.27
CA ALA A 164 2.30 17.68 -1.31
C ALA A 164 1.93 16.23 -1.68
N ASP A 165 2.90 15.32 -1.75
CA ASP A 165 2.66 13.90 -1.98
C ASP A 165 1.96 13.25 -0.78
N GLN A 166 2.34 13.58 0.45
CA GLN A 166 1.66 13.14 1.67
C GLN A 166 0.19 13.60 1.71
N ALA A 167 -0.09 14.86 1.35
CA ALA A 167 -1.46 15.39 1.28
C ALA A 167 -2.33 14.61 0.27
N ARG A 168 -1.77 14.30 -0.90
CA ARG A 168 -2.47 13.51 -1.93
C ARG A 168 -2.72 12.07 -1.49
N GLN A 169 -1.73 11.44 -0.87
CA GLN A 169 -1.85 10.09 -0.34
C GLN A 169 -2.91 10.02 0.75
N LEU A 170 -2.97 11.04 1.63
CA LEU A 170 -3.97 11.15 2.67
C LEU A 170 -5.40 11.16 2.09
N LEU A 171 -5.68 12.03 1.12
CA LEU A 171 -7.00 12.10 0.48
C LEU A 171 -7.38 10.79 -0.22
N SER A 172 -6.43 10.22 -0.96
CA SER A 172 -6.63 8.94 -1.65
C SER A 172 -6.96 7.83 -0.65
N HIS A 173 -6.30 7.85 0.52
CA HIS A 173 -6.52 6.89 1.58
C HIS A 173 -7.90 7.03 2.24
N VAL A 174 -8.31 8.25 2.63
CA VAL A 174 -9.66 8.48 3.20
C VAL A 174 -10.74 8.05 2.20
N SER A 175 -10.55 8.37 0.91
CA SER A 175 -11.48 7.93 -0.14
C SER A 175 -11.54 6.40 -0.29
N ALA A 176 -10.40 5.70 -0.15
CA ALA A 176 -10.35 4.25 -0.25
C ALA A 176 -11.08 3.57 0.90
N ILE A 177 -10.94 4.08 2.13
CA ILE A 177 -11.67 3.54 3.30
C ILE A 177 -13.18 3.62 3.08
N GLY A 178 -13.69 4.74 2.57
CA GLY A 178 -15.13 4.88 2.27
C GLY A 178 -15.65 3.85 1.25
N VAL A 179 -14.81 3.45 0.27
CA VAL A 179 -15.15 2.36 -0.65
C VAL A 179 -15.14 1.01 0.08
N GLN A 180 -14.09 0.72 0.85
CA GLN A 180 -13.97 -0.55 1.57
C GLN A 180 -15.09 -0.76 2.60
N VAL A 181 -15.53 0.28 3.32
CA VAL A 181 -16.69 0.22 4.23
C VAL A 181 -17.97 -0.14 3.49
N ARG A 182 -18.16 0.38 2.27
CA ARG A 182 -19.31 0.05 1.42
C ARG A 182 -19.26 -1.40 0.91
N ASP A 183 -18.08 -1.87 0.52
CA ASP A 183 -17.85 -3.23 0.01
C ASP A 183 -17.91 -4.30 1.11
N LEU A 184 -17.60 -3.93 2.36
CA LEU A 184 -17.67 -4.83 3.51
C LEU A 184 -19.09 -5.41 3.70
N MET A 185 -20.14 -4.61 3.46
CA MET A 185 -21.52 -5.03 3.75
C MET A 185 -22.04 -6.18 2.87
N PRO A 186 -21.89 -6.13 1.52
CA PRO A 186 -22.16 -7.30 0.67
C PRO A 186 -21.37 -8.54 1.08
N GLU A 187 -20.11 -8.39 1.50
CA GLU A 187 -19.28 -9.52 1.94
C GLU A 187 -19.80 -10.13 3.24
N LEU A 188 -20.07 -9.31 4.26
CA LEU A 188 -20.59 -9.77 5.55
C LEU A 188 -21.96 -10.44 5.40
N SER A 189 -22.78 -10.02 4.43
CA SER A 189 -24.09 -10.65 4.17
C SER A 189 -24.00 -12.12 3.74
N ARG A 190 -22.83 -12.57 3.26
CA ARG A 190 -22.56 -13.96 2.89
C ARG A 190 -22.21 -14.85 4.09
N ALA A 191 -22.09 -14.29 5.30
CA ALA A 191 -21.77 -15.08 6.48
C ALA A 191 -22.89 -16.07 6.83
N GLU A 192 -22.55 -17.35 6.99
CA GLU A 192 -23.49 -18.45 7.20
C GLU A 192 -24.09 -18.44 8.61
N SER A 193 -23.34 -17.96 9.60
CA SER A 193 -23.78 -17.89 11.00
C SER A 193 -23.63 -16.51 11.63
N THR A 194 -24.38 -16.24 12.71
CA THR A 194 -24.28 -15.00 13.50
C THR A 194 -22.90 -14.85 14.12
N ALA A 195 -22.28 -15.94 14.59
CA ALA A 195 -20.93 -15.92 15.16
C ALA A 195 -19.86 -15.59 14.12
N GLN A 196 -19.96 -16.18 12.92
CA GLN A 196 -19.07 -15.86 11.79
C GLN A 196 -19.25 -14.40 11.34
N PHE A 197 -20.50 -13.93 11.26
CA PHE A 197 -20.80 -12.54 10.95
C PHE A 197 -20.18 -11.59 11.97
N ALA A 198 -20.39 -11.82 13.27
CA ALA A 198 -19.84 -10.98 14.33
C ALA A 198 -18.30 -10.98 14.29
N ARG A 199 -17.68 -12.16 14.14
CA ARG A 199 -16.23 -12.29 14.02
C ARG A 199 -15.67 -11.54 12.81
N GLN A 200 -16.24 -11.73 11.62
CA GLN A 200 -15.82 -11.04 10.40
C GLN A 200 -16.05 -9.54 10.49
N LEU A 201 -17.17 -9.12 11.08
CA LEU A 201 -17.46 -7.72 11.35
C LEU A 201 -16.37 -7.15 12.27
N PHE A 202 -16.09 -7.74 13.42
CA PHE A 202 -15.07 -7.21 14.33
C PHE A 202 -13.64 -7.27 13.73
N GLU A 203 -13.21 -8.39 13.16
CA GLU A 203 -11.87 -8.56 12.60
C GLU A 203 -11.61 -7.60 11.42
N ARG A 204 -12.55 -7.47 10.46
CA ARG A 204 -12.37 -6.60 9.28
C ARG A 204 -12.71 -5.14 9.54
N TYR A 205 -13.80 -4.87 10.26
CA TYR A 205 -14.21 -3.49 10.54
C TYR A 205 -13.32 -2.81 11.57
N VAL A 206 -12.96 -3.50 12.67
CA VAL A 206 -12.14 -2.93 13.76
C VAL A 206 -10.64 -3.15 13.53
N GLY A 207 -10.24 -4.26 12.90
CA GLY A 207 -8.82 -4.59 12.67
C GLY A 207 -8.23 -3.98 11.40
N GLU A 208 -8.97 -3.96 10.29
CA GLU A 208 -8.44 -3.55 8.97
C GLU A 208 -8.92 -2.16 8.52
N LEU A 209 -10.16 -1.77 8.87
CA LEU A 209 -10.78 -0.52 8.40
C LEU A 209 -10.84 0.61 9.43
N PHE A 210 -10.58 0.30 10.69
CA PHE A 210 -10.68 1.30 11.74
C PHE A 210 -9.58 2.32 11.59
N VAL A 211 -9.88 3.57 11.26
CA VAL A 211 -8.89 4.64 11.42
C VAL A 211 -8.65 4.77 12.93
N GLY A 212 -7.41 4.54 13.39
CA GLY A 212 -7.10 4.41 14.81
C GLY A 212 -7.49 5.63 15.64
N ASP A 213 -7.43 6.82 15.02
CA ASP A 213 -7.87 8.10 15.57
C ASP A 213 -9.26 8.55 15.07
N TYR A 214 -10.07 7.65 14.46
CA TYR A 214 -11.37 8.03 13.86
C TYR A 214 -12.29 8.77 14.83
N ALA A 215 -12.44 8.21 16.04
CA ALA A 215 -13.29 8.77 17.08
C ALA A 215 -12.75 10.12 17.60
N GLU A 216 -11.47 10.38 17.38
CA GLU A 216 -10.82 11.64 17.71
C GLU A 216 -10.92 12.63 16.55
N LEU A 217 -11.41 12.21 15.36
CA LEU A 217 -11.43 13.08 14.18
C LEU A 217 -12.32 14.32 14.32
N HIS A 218 -13.36 14.20 15.15
CA HIS A 218 -14.35 15.24 15.40
C HIS A 218 -14.01 16.12 16.62
N ARG A 219 -12.90 15.85 17.31
CA ARG A 219 -12.43 16.71 18.41
C ARG A 219 -11.74 17.95 17.83
N ALA A 220 -11.83 19.07 18.54
CA ALA A 220 -11.31 20.37 18.08
C ALA A 220 -9.79 20.39 17.78
N ASP A 221 -9.01 19.40 18.24
CA ASP A 221 -7.56 19.28 18.06
C ASP A 221 -7.13 18.46 16.83
N HIS A 222 -8.08 18.07 15.99
CA HIS A 222 -7.88 17.09 14.94
C HIS A 222 -7.65 17.71 13.54
N PRO A 223 -6.99 17.07 12.53
CA PRO A 223 -6.87 17.43 11.11
C PRO A 223 -7.64 18.59 10.51
N LEU A 224 -8.95 18.71 10.77
CA LEU A 224 -9.76 19.86 10.39
C LEU A 224 -9.19 21.19 10.91
N ALA A 225 -8.69 21.21 12.15
CA ALA A 225 -8.05 22.38 12.77
C ALA A 225 -6.74 22.75 12.08
N ARG A 226 -5.96 21.75 11.62
CA ARG A 226 -4.67 21.95 10.96
C ARG A 226 -4.78 22.20 9.46
N ARG A 227 -5.88 21.78 8.82
CA ARG A 227 -6.20 22.03 7.41
C ARG A 227 -6.11 23.52 7.09
N THR A 228 -6.70 24.36 7.94
CA THR A 228 -6.68 25.82 7.76
C THR A 228 -5.25 26.36 7.76
N ALA A 229 -4.38 25.87 8.65
CA ALA A 229 -2.97 26.25 8.70
C ALA A 229 -2.21 25.79 7.44
N ILE A 230 -2.42 24.54 7.00
CA ILE A 230 -1.84 24.00 5.76
C ILE A 230 -2.22 24.84 4.55
N LEU A 231 -3.51 25.17 4.40
CA LEU A 231 -4.01 25.99 3.30
C LEU A 231 -3.47 27.42 3.37
N ALA A 232 -3.35 27.99 4.57
CA ALA A 232 -2.76 29.31 4.77
C ALA A 232 -1.27 29.31 4.36
N MET A 233 -0.49 28.32 4.80
CA MET A 233 0.92 28.19 4.40
C MET A 233 1.07 27.95 2.90
N ALA A 234 0.23 27.12 2.29
CA ALA A 234 0.24 26.90 0.84
C ALA A 234 -0.04 28.20 0.06
N ARG A 235 -0.95 29.07 0.54
CA ARG A 235 -1.17 30.40 -0.03
C ARG A 235 0.05 31.30 0.15
N GLN A 236 0.62 31.32 1.36
CA GLN A 236 1.82 32.11 1.67
C GLN A 236 3.02 31.72 0.79
N LEU A 237 3.21 30.42 0.53
CA LEU A 237 4.26 29.90 -0.35
C LEU A 237 4.04 30.24 -1.84
N ALA A 238 2.80 30.58 -2.22
CA ALA A 238 2.46 31.09 -3.54
C ALA A 238 2.72 32.60 -3.70
N GLU A 239 3.11 33.30 -2.63
CA GLU A 239 3.35 34.75 -2.63
C GLU A 239 4.86 35.08 -2.54
N SER A 240 5.28 36.22 -3.11
CA SER A 240 6.67 36.71 -2.93
C SER A 240 6.88 37.15 -1.47
N PRO A 241 8.07 36.94 -0.87
CA PRO A 241 9.30 36.46 -1.50
C PRO A 241 9.48 34.93 -1.50
N LEU A 242 8.61 34.18 -0.81
CA LEU A 242 8.75 32.72 -0.64
C LEU A 242 8.65 31.97 -1.97
N ARG A 243 7.73 32.40 -2.84
CA ARG A 243 7.58 31.87 -4.19
C ARG A 243 8.87 31.97 -4.99
N GLU A 244 9.54 33.13 -4.94
CA GLU A 244 10.77 33.38 -5.70
C GLU A 244 11.91 32.50 -5.20
N ARG A 245 12.06 32.37 -3.86
CA ARG A 245 13.02 31.46 -3.24
C ARG A 245 12.83 30.01 -3.67
N LEU A 246 11.59 29.54 -3.71
CA LEU A 246 11.28 28.16 -4.13
C LEU A 246 11.55 27.94 -5.63
N LEU A 247 11.21 28.92 -6.48
CA LEU A 247 11.52 28.84 -7.92
C LEU A 247 13.02 28.77 -8.16
N GLU A 248 13.81 29.59 -7.45
CA GLU A 248 15.27 29.54 -7.50
C GLU A 248 15.80 28.17 -7.06
N TRP A 249 15.30 27.65 -5.93
CA TRP A 249 15.67 26.32 -5.45
C TRP A 249 15.37 25.22 -6.49
N TYR A 250 14.17 25.21 -7.08
CA TYR A 250 13.79 24.21 -8.07
C TYR A 250 14.60 24.34 -9.37
N ARG A 251 14.88 25.57 -9.79
CA ARG A 251 15.72 25.86 -10.94
C ARG A 251 17.10 25.24 -10.77
N ASP A 252 17.72 25.50 -9.62
CA ASP A 252 19.11 25.14 -9.36
C ASP A 252 19.28 23.64 -9.07
N ARG A 253 18.33 23.03 -8.35
CA ARG A 253 18.49 21.65 -7.83
C ARG A 253 17.67 20.59 -8.52
N ALA A 254 16.60 20.94 -9.23
CA ALA A 254 15.60 19.97 -9.68
C ALA A 254 15.28 20.01 -11.18
N THR A 255 15.69 21.07 -11.88
CA THR A 255 15.29 21.32 -13.28
C THR A 255 16.43 21.77 -14.19
N HIS A 256 17.68 21.66 -13.74
CA HIS A 256 18.88 21.98 -14.52
C HIS A 256 18.88 23.40 -15.13
N GLY A 257 18.34 24.38 -14.40
CA GLY A 257 18.30 25.76 -14.86
C GLY A 257 17.01 26.16 -15.60
N ASP A 258 16.08 25.23 -15.88
CA ASP A 258 14.86 25.51 -16.63
C ASP A 258 13.78 26.22 -15.76
N PRO A 259 13.48 27.51 -16.03
CA PRO A 259 12.55 28.28 -15.21
C PRO A 259 11.08 27.83 -15.38
N ASP A 260 10.69 27.36 -16.56
CA ASP A 260 9.32 26.93 -16.84
C ASP A 260 9.02 25.62 -16.13
N ARG A 261 9.97 24.68 -16.15
CA ARG A 261 9.86 23.43 -15.39
C ARG A 261 9.84 23.67 -13.88
N ALA A 262 10.62 24.63 -13.38
CA ALA A 262 10.60 25.00 -11.97
C ALA A 262 9.23 25.53 -11.55
N ALA A 263 8.63 26.40 -12.37
CA ALA A 263 7.28 26.93 -12.14
C ALA A 263 6.19 25.85 -12.18
N GLN A 264 6.24 24.94 -13.16
CA GLN A 264 5.30 23.81 -13.25
C GLN A 264 5.38 22.89 -12.03
N ARG A 265 6.58 22.62 -11.53
CA ARG A 265 6.79 21.77 -10.36
C ARG A 265 6.24 22.41 -9.09
N LEU A 266 6.53 23.70 -8.85
CA LEU A 266 5.97 24.46 -7.75
C LEU A 266 4.44 24.48 -7.79
N GLU A 267 3.86 24.82 -8.95
CA GLU A 267 2.40 24.89 -9.12
C GLU A 267 1.74 23.52 -8.88
N ARG A 268 2.35 22.43 -9.34
CA ARG A 268 1.86 21.06 -9.10
C ARG A 268 1.79 20.76 -7.61
N SER A 269 2.81 21.13 -6.83
CA SER A 269 2.88 20.84 -5.40
C SER A 269 1.90 21.72 -4.61
N LEU A 270 1.79 23.01 -4.94
CA LEU A 270 0.78 23.90 -4.36
C LEU A 270 -0.65 23.49 -4.70
N ARG A 271 -0.91 22.99 -5.92
CA ARG A 271 -2.22 22.45 -6.30
C ARG A 271 -2.59 21.23 -5.47
N ARG A 272 -1.67 20.27 -5.31
CA ARG A 272 -1.88 19.07 -4.47
C ARG A 272 -2.17 19.42 -3.02
N LEU A 273 -1.46 20.41 -2.46
CA LEU A 273 -1.73 20.90 -1.11
C LEU A 273 -3.12 21.54 -0.99
N ARG A 274 -3.56 22.30 -1.99
CA ARG A 274 -4.92 22.88 -2.01
C ARG A 274 -6.02 21.83 -2.07
N GLU A 275 -5.77 20.65 -2.66
CA GLU A 275 -6.74 19.55 -2.68
C GLU A 275 -7.12 19.07 -1.27
N ILE A 276 -6.29 19.33 -0.25
CA ILE A 276 -6.60 18.97 1.15
C ILE A 276 -7.88 19.65 1.66
N ASP A 277 -8.32 20.74 1.03
CA ASP A 277 -9.60 21.38 1.37
C ASP A 277 -10.80 20.42 1.19
N ARG A 278 -10.68 19.43 0.30
CA ARG A 278 -11.70 18.41 0.06
C ARG A 278 -11.78 17.35 1.15
N ILE A 279 -10.85 17.33 2.12
CA ILE A 279 -10.83 16.29 3.15
C ILE A 279 -12.14 16.24 3.94
N ASP A 280 -12.80 17.38 4.14
CA ASP A 280 -14.09 17.49 4.83
C ASP A 280 -15.19 16.70 4.09
N GLU A 281 -15.21 16.78 2.75
CA GLU A 281 -16.15 16.05 1.89
C GLU A 281 -15.94 14.53 2.05
N PHE A 282 -14.67 14.11 2.02
CA PHE A 282 -14.32 12.69 2.16
C PHE A 282 -14.62 12.15 3.56
N LEU A 283 -14.35 12.94 4.62
CA LEU A 283 -14.66 12.57 5.99
C LEU A 283 -16.17 12.51 6.25
N ALA A 284 -16.93 13.48 5.76
CA ALA A 284 -18.40 13.47 5.87
C ALA A 284 -19.01 12.26 5.15
N ARG A 285 -18.50 11.92 3.96
CA ARG A 285 -18.91 10.72 3.23
C ARG A 285 -18.55 9.44 3.97
N LEU A 286 -17.34 9.37 4.53
CA LEU A 286 -16.89 8.24 5.33
C LEU A 286 -17.76 8.07 6.59
N ASP A 287 -18.12 9.17 7.25
CA ASP A 287 -19.06 9.21 8.38
C ASP A 287 -20.40 8.57 8.02
N ASP A 288 -20.95 8.95 6.86
CA ASP A 288 -22.23 8.42 6.40
C ASP A 288 -22.15 6.94 6.00
N ASP A 289 -21.07 6.54 5.32
CA ASP A 289 -20.78 5.15 4.97
C ASP A 289 -20.65 4.29 6.24
N ILE A 290 -19.92 4.76 7.25
CA ILE A 290 -19.76 4.13 8.57
C ILE A 290 -21.11 4.02 9.31
N ARG A 291 -21.88 5.11 9.39
CA ARG A 291 -23.21 5.11 10.03
C ARG A 291 -24.16 4.14 9.33
N GLN A 292 -24.11 4.06 8.00
CA GLN A 292 -24.92 3.14 7.24
C GLN A 292 -24.50 1.69 7.48
N ALA A 293 -23.20 1.39 7.47
CA ALA A 293 -22.66 0.07 7.77
C ALA A 293 -23.06 -0.39 9.18
N ASN A 294 -22.86 0.45 10.20
CA ASN A 294 -23.24 0.15 11.58
C ASN A 294 -24.74 -0.11 11.74
N ARG A 295 -25.60 0.73 11.15
CA ARG A 295 -27.06 0.52 11.19
C ARG A 295 -27.46 -0.81 10.54
N ARG A 296 -26.87 -1.14 9.39
CA ARG A 296 -27.15 -2.41 8.69
C ARG A 296 -26.65 -3.60 9.47
N ALA A 297 -25.45 -3.53 10.04
CA ALA A 297 -24.87 -4.60 10.85
C ALA A 297 -25.73 -4.87 12.09
N LEU A 298 -26.16 -3.82 12.80
CA LEU A 298 -27.07 -3.94 13.95
C LEU A 298 -28.44 -4.49 13.54
N ALA A 299 -29.04 -4.02 12.46
CA ALA A 299 -30.32 -4.53 11.97
C ALA A 299 -30.23 -6.02 11.57
N TYR A 300 -29.11 -6.42 10.96
CA TYR A 300 -28.87 -7.82 10.60
C TYR A 300 -28.68 -8.72 11.82
N LEU A 301 -27.92 -8.26 12.81
CA LEU A 301 -27.76 -8.96 14.10
C LEU A 301 -29.10 -9.08 14.82
N ASP A 302 -29.85 -7.97 14.92
CA ASP A 302 -31.17 -7.95 15.56
C ASP A 302 -32.16 -8.88 14.84
N TYR A 303 -32.16 -8.89 13.50
CA TYR A 303 -32.94 -9.84 12.72
C TYR A 303 -32.55 -11.29 13.02
N ARG A 304 -31.25 -11.63 13.02
CA ARG A 304 -30.80 -13.00 13.30
C ARG A 304 -31.01 -13.43 14.76
N LEU A 305 -30.99 -12.50 15.71
CA LEU A 305 -31.26 -12.76 17.13
C LEU A 305 -32.76 -12.87 17.42
N ARG A 306 -33.60 -12.12 16.71
CA ARG A 306 -35.07 -12.13 16.85
C ARG A 306 -35.77 -13.12 15.95
N ALA A 307 -35.12 -13.58 14.87
CA ALA A 307 -35.59 -14.73 14.11
C ALA A 307 -35.62 -15.89 15.11
N PRO A 308 -36.82 -16.32 15.56
CA PRO A 308 -36.90 -17.49 16.42
C PRO A 308 -36.35 -18.65 15.60
N ASP A 309 -35.76 -19.65 16.25
CA ASP A 309 -35.26 -20.92 15.70
C ASP A 309 -36.16 -21.51 14.61
N ARG A 310 -36.17 -20.92 13.40
CA ARG A 310 -37.17 -21.14 12.34
C ARG A 310 -36.72 -22.24 11.41
N LEU A 311 -36.07 -23.24 11.99
CA LEU A 311 -35.84 -24.54 11.38
C LEU A 311 -36.02 -25.66 12.42
N ASP A 312 -35.67 -25.45 13.69
CA ASP A 312 -35.90 -26.46 14.74
C ASP A 312 -37.39 -26.72 15.01
N ALA A 313 -38.25 -25.72 14.80
CA ALA A 313 -39.70 -25.89 14.90
C ALA A 313 -40.34 -26.51 13.62
N LEU A 314 -39.65 -26.44 12.47
CA LEU A 314 -40.16 -26.99 11.20
C LEU A 314 -39.66 -28.40 10.90
N LEU A 315 -38.52 -28.82 11.48
CA LEU A 315 -37.99 -30.18 11.37
C LEU A 315 -38.45 -31.15 12.47
N ARG A 316 -39.05 -30.69 13.57
CA ARG A 316 -39.75 -31.58 14.53
C ARG A 316 -41.20 -31.90 14.13
N ARG A 317 -41.66 -31.41 12.98
CA ARG A 317 -43.02 -31.61 12.45
C ARG A 317 -43.07 -32.17 11.03
N ALA A 318 -41.94 -32.58 10.46
CA ALA A 318 -41.84 -33.38 9.24
C ALA A 318 -41.21 -34.72 9.57
#